data_AF-A0A7S2UUN9-F1
#
_entry.id   AF-A0A7S2UUN9-F1
#
_cell.length_a   1.000
_cell.length_b   1.000
_cell.length_c   1.000
_cell.angle_alpha   90.00
_cell.angle_beta   90.00
_cell.angle_gamma   90.00
#
_symmetry.space_group_name_H-M   'P 1'
#
loop_
_entity.id
_entity.type
_entity.pdbx_description
1 polymer ?
#
loop_
_entity_poly.entity_id
_entity_poly.type
_entity_poly.pdbx_seq_one_letter_code
_entity_poly.pdbx_strand_id
1 'polypeptide(L)'
;AWLGWSPVKVTHTSQYFEQFYHFAIQLIKEGKAYVCHQTGEEIKSTREQALQKAADPGSVEGQPQSPWRDRPVEENLRLFEEMRQGRFEAGEAALRLKMDMTSKNPNMYDQIAYRIKYVPHPHVGDKWCIYPTYDFTHCV
;
A
#
# COMPACT_ATOMS: atom_id res chain seq x y z
N ALA A 1 9.94 -15.35 31.65
CA ALA A 1 9.94 -15.80 30.24
C ALA A 1 10.33 -17.27 30.20
N TRP A 2 9.67 -18.09 29.39
CA TRP A 2 9.93 -19.53 29.32
C TRP A 2 11.35 -19.87 28.83
N LEU A 3 11.89 -19.09 27.89
CA LEU A 3 13.23 -19.29 27.31
C LEU A 3 14.38 -18.57 28.03
N GLY A 4 14.13 -17.94 29.19
CA GLY A 4 15.17 -17.22 29.95
C GLY A 4 15.57 -15.84 29.40
N TRP A 5 15.03 -15.41 28.26
CA TRP A 5 15.27 -14.07 27.70
C TRP A 5 14.26 -13.04 28.20
N SER A 6 14.73 -11.81 28.44
CA SER A 6 13.86 -10.66 28.71
C SER A 6 14.05 -9.60 27.65
N PRO A 7 12.97 -9.09 27.01
CA PRO A 7 13.09 -8.05 26.01
C PRO A 7 13.56 -6.75 26.66
N VAL A 8 14.53 -6.06 26.04
CA VAL A 8 14.97 -4.73 26.49
C VAL A 8 13.84 -3.70 26.34
N LYS A 9 12.99 -3.87 25.33
CA LYS A 9 11.81 -3.06 25.09
C LYS A 9 10.71 -3.89 24.44
N VAL A 10 9.48 -3.69 24.90
CA VAL A 10 8.28 -4.22 24.24
C VAL A 10 7.65 -3.09 23.43
N THR A 11 7.53 -3.29 22.13
CA THR A 11 6.96 -2.31 21.19
C THR A 11 5.81 -2.92 20.43
N HIS A 12 4.89 -2.07 19.96
CA HIS A 12 3.81 -2.47 19.08
C HIS A 12 3.84 -1.60 17.83
N THR A 13 3.74 -2.20 16.64
CA THR A 13 3.72 -1.48 15.35
C THR A 13 2.65 -0.38 15.33
N SER A 14 1.51 -0.61 15.99
CA SER A 14 0.43 0.38 16.12
C SER A 14 0.79 1.68 16.82
N GLN A 15 1.86 1.70 17.62
CA GLN A 15 2.39 2.93 18.24
C GLN A 15 2.94 3.90 17.18
N TYR A 16 3.25 3.42 15.98
CA TYR A 16 3.89 4.17 14.90
C TYR A 16 2.93 4.48 13.73
N PHE A 17 1.63 4.21 13.84
CA PHE A 17 0.68 4.45 12.75
C PHE A 17 0.65 5.90 12.25
N GLU A 18 0.76 6.88 13.16
CA GLU A 18 0.84 8.29 12.74
C GLU A 18 2.11 8.56 11.92
N GLN A 19 3.25 8.00 12.34
CA GLN A 19 4.51 8.12 11.63
C GLN A 19 4.45 7.47 10.24
N PHE A 20 3.87 6.27 10.15
CA PHE A 20 3.64 5.60 8.86
C PHE A 20 2.72 6.42 7.95
N TYR A 21 1.71 7.10 8.49
CA TYR A 21 0.80 7.93 7.71
C TYR A 21 1.54 9.16 7.14
N HIS A 22 2.42 9.78 7.93
CA HIS A 22 3.26 10.88 7.45
C HIS A 22 4.27 10.44 6.37
N PHE A 23 4.86 9.26 6.49
CA PHE A 23 5.72 8.72 5.44
C PHE A 23 4.95 8.41 4.16
N ALA A 24 3.72 7.91 4.27
CA ALA A 24 2.85 7.72 3.11
C ALA A 24 2.57 9.05 2.40
N ILE A 25 2.25 10.11 3.15
CA ILE A 25 2.09 11.47 2.60
C ILE A 25 3.37 11.92 1.86
N GLN A 26 4.55 11.71 2.46
CA GLN A 26 5.81 12.08 1.84
C GLN A 26 6.02 11.33 0.51
N LEU A 27 5.76 10.01 0.49
CA LEU A 27 5.86 9.22 -0.73
C LEU A 27 4.89 9.70 -1.82
N ILE A 28 3.67 10.09 -1.46
CA ILE A 28 2.72 10.68 -2.41
C ILE A 28 3.28 12.00 -2.97
N LYS A 29 3.81 12.88 -2.11
CA LYS A 29 4.42 14.17 -2.52
C LYS A 29 5.61 13.98 -3.46
N GLU A 30 6.38 12.92 -3.27
CA GLU A 30 7.51 12.55 -4.14
C GLU A 30 7.07 11.81 -5.41
N GLY A 31 5.77 11.60 -5.64
CA GLY A 31 5.24 10.85 -6.79
C GLY A 31 5.53 9.35 -6.72
N LYS A 32 5.86 8.82 -5.54
CA LYS A 32 6.23 7.42 -5.28
C LYS A 32 5.08 6.58 -4.70
N ALA A 33 3.90 7.15 -4.55
CA ALA A 33 2.70 6.44 -4.15
C ALA A 33 1.46 7.09 -4.75
N TYR A 34 0.41 6.30 -4.98
CA TYR A 34 -0.85 6.74 -5.56
C TYR A 34 -2.04 5.95 -5.00
N VAL A 35 -3.22 6.57 -5.00
CA VAL A 35 -4.47 5.93 -4.61
C VAL A 35 -5.07 5.21 -5.81
N CYS A 36 -5.37 3.94 -5.61
CA CYS A 36 -5.89 3.03 -6.62
C CYS A 36 -7.28 2.54 -6.23
N HIS A 37 -8.23 2.62 -7.16
CA HIS A 37 -9.61 2.12 -6.98
C HIS A 37 -9.85 0.79 -7.72
N GLN A 38 -8.79 0.12 -8.16
CA GLN A 38 -8.94 -1.24 -8.66
C GLN A 38 -9.34 -2.17 -7.51
N THR A 39 -10.25 -3.10 -7.80
CA THR A 39 -10.62 -4.16 -6.86
C THR A 39 -9.44 -5.10 -6.62
N GLY A 40 -9.51 -5.91 -5.56
CA GLY A 40 -8.48 -6.93 -5.29
C GLY A 40 -8.28 -7.90 -6.46
N GLU A 41 -9.35 -8.25 -7.18
CA GLU A 41 -9.32 -9.11 -8.36
C GLU A 41 -8.67 -8.42 -9.55
N GLU A 42 -8.98 -7.14 -9.80
CA GLU A 42 -8.37 -6.35 -10.86
C GLU A 42 -6.87 -6.13 -10.62
N ILE A 43 -6.47 -5.86 -9.37
CA ILE A 43 -5.04 -5.74 -9.00
C ILE A 43 -4.32 -7.07 -9.25
N LYS A 44 -4.91 -8.19 -8.82
CA LYS A 44 -4.36 -9.53 -9.04
C LYS A 44 -4.20 -9.81 -10.53
N SER A 45 -5.25 -9.59 -11.32
CA SER A 45 -5.24 -9.80 -12.76
C SER A 45 -4.18 -8.92 -13.45
N THR A 46 -4.08 -7.64 -13.08
CA THR A 46 -3.06 -6.72 -13.63
C THR A 46 -1.65 -7.25 -13.36
N ARG A 47 -1.38 -7.72 -12.14
CA ARG A 47 -0.06 -8.28 -11.78
C ARG A 47 0.23 -9.61 -12.49
N GLU A 48 -0.76 -10.48 -12.64
CA GLU A 48 -0.60 -11.74 -13.39
C GLU A 48 -0.31 -11.47 -14.87
N GLN A 49 -0.99 -10.52 -15.49
CA GLN A 49 -0.70 -10.10 -16.86
C GLN A 49 0.70 -9.51 -16.99
N ALA A 50 1.15 -8.70 -16.01
CA ALA A 50 2.50 -8.17 -15.98
C ALA A 50 3.56 -9.28 -15.86
N LEU A 51 3.31 -10.30 -15.02
CA LEU A 51 4.17 -11.47 -14.90
C LEU A 51 4.26 -12.27 -16.20
N GLN A 52 3.12 -12.51 -16.85
CA GLN A 52 3.08 -13.23 -18.13
C GLN A 52 3.85 -12.46 -19.22
N LYS A 53 3.65 -11.15 -19.34
CA LYS A 53 4.39 -10.32 -20.30
C LYS A 53 5.89 -10.26 -19.97
N ALA A 54 6.27 -10.17 -18.69
CA ALA A 54 7.68 -10.17 -18.29
C ALA A 54 8.40 -11.50 -18.59
N ALA A 55 7.65 -12.60 -18.69
CA ALA A 55 8.16 -13.91 -19.08
C ALA A 55 8.27 -14.10 -20.61
N ASP A 56 7.56 -13.31 -21.41
CA ASP A 56 7.59 -13.37 -22.87
C ASP A 56 8.69 -12.45 -23.45
N PRO A 57 9.78 -13.01 -23.99
CA PRO A 57 10.87 -12.21 -24.57
C PRO A 57 10.47 -11.45 -25.85
N GLY A 58 9.32 -11.77 -26.46
CA GLY A 58 8.78 -11.08 -27.63
C GLY A 58 7.85 -9.90 -27.32
N SER A 59 7.59 -9.62 -26.04
CA SER A 59 6.68 -8.55 -25.63
C SER A 59 7.28 -7.18 -25.92
N VAL A 60 6.63 -6.41 -26.81
CA VAL A 60 7.05 -5.05 -27.23
C VAL A 60 6.17 -3.94 -26.64
N GLU A 61 5.08 -4.29 -25.96
CA GLU A 61 4.14 -3.36 -25.34
C GLU A 61 4.49 -3.05 -23.88
N GLY A 62 4.03 -1.90 -23.37
CA GLY A 62 4.19 -1.54 -21.97
C GLY A 62 3.55 -2.54 -20.99
N GLN A 63 4.08 -2.59 -19.78
CA GLN A 63 3.58 -3.45 -18.71
C GLN A 63 2.16 -3.02 -18.27
N PRO A 64 1.22 -3.96 -18.08
CA PRO A 64 -0.11 -3.68 -17.54
C PRO A 64 0.03 -2.98 -16.19
N GLN A 65 -0.62 -1.82 -16.06
CA GLN A 65 -0.53 -0.99 -14.88
C GLN A 65 -1.92 -0.46 -14.50
N SER A 66 -2.03 0.04 -13.26
CA SER A 66 -3.29 0.64 -12.81
C SER A 66 -3.66 1.86 -13.65
N PRO A 67 -4.93 2.04 -14.05
CA PRO A 67 -5.37 3.27 -14.71
C PRO A 67 -5.23 4.51 -13.82
N TRP A 68 -5.02 4.31 -12.52
CA TRP A 68 -4.89 5.36 -11.52
C TRP A 68 -3.43 5.71 -11.19
N ARG A 69 -2.45 5.05 -11.82
CA ARG A 69 -1.03 5.16 -11.48
C ARG A 69 -0.42 6.54 -11.72
N ASP A 70 -0.99 7.30 -12.66
CA ASP A 70 -0.50 8.61 -13.07
C ASP A 70 -1.42 9.76 -12.61
N ARG A 71 -2.25 9.53 -11.58
CA ARG A 71 -3.01 10.61 -10.93
C ARG A 71 -2.07 11.71 -10.41
N PRO A 72 -2.47 13.00 -10.46
CA PRO A 72 -1.72 14.09 -9.86
C PRO A 72 -1.48 13.91 -8.36
N VAL A 73 -0.40 14.49 -7.85
CA VAL A 73 -0.02 14.42 -6.42
C VAL A 73 -1.13 14.98 -5.53
N GLU A 74 -1.70 16.12 -5.92
CA GLU A 74 -2.76 16.82 -5.16
C GLU A 74 -4.02 15.96 -5.03
N GLU A 75 -4.37 15.24 -6.11
CA GLU A 75 -5.50 14.33 -6.12
C GLU A 75 -5.25 13.13 -5.20
N ASN A 76 -4.07 12.52 -5.28
CA ASN A 76 -3.69 11.41 -4.40
C ASN A 76 -3.69 11.81 -2.91
N LEU A 77 -3.19 12.99 -2.58
CA LEU A 77 -3.22 13.51 -1.20
C LEU A 77 -4.64 13.69 -0.69
N ARG A 78 -5.53 14.28 -1.52
CA ARG A 78 -6.95 14.43 -1.17
C ARG A 78 -7.57 13.06 -0.91
N LEU A 79 -7.45 12.13 -1.86
CA LEU A 79 -8.07 10.82 -1.76
C LEU A 79 -7.54 10.01 -0.57
N PHE A 80 -6.24 10.08 -0.29
CA PHE A 80 -5.66 9.36 0.85
C PHE A 80 -6.17 9.91 2.19
N GLU A 81 -6.42 11.23 2.28
CA GLU A 81 -7.10 11.81 3.44
C GLU A 81 -8.57 11.40 3.50
N GLU A 82 -9.27 11.32 2.37
CA GLU A 82 -10.64 10.81 2.31
C GLU A 82 -10.75 9.35 2.75
N MET A 83 -9.76 8.52 2.41
CA MET A 83 -9.64 7.15 2.94
C MET A 83 -9.48 7.15 4.47
N ARG A 84 -8.63 8.03 5.02
CA ARG A 84 -8.43 8.17 6.48
C ARG A 84 -9.70 8.65 7.20
N GLN A 85 -10.53 9.45 6.53
CA GLN A 85 -11.80 9.95 7.06
C GLN A 85 -12.96 8.96 6.91
N GLY A 86 -12.73 7.79 6.31
CA GLY A 86 -13.74 6.76 6.14
C GLY A 86 -14.78 7.09 5.06
N ARG A 87 -14.41 7.82 4.01
CA ARG A 87 -15.31 8.17 2.90
C ARG A 87 -15.49 7.07 1.84
N PHE A 88 -14.82 5.93 2.02
CA PHE A 88 -14.78 4.82 1.07
C PHE A 88 -15.07 3.51 1.78
N GLU A 89 -15.75 2.59 1.12
CA GLU A 89 -16.01 1.25 1.65
C GLU A 89 -14.72 0.40 1.72
N ALA A 90 -14.76 -0.67 2.52
CA ALA A 90 -13.63 -1.58 2.62
C ALA A 90 -13.33 -2.23 1.25
N GLY A 91 -12.12 -2.00 0.74
CA GLY A 91 -11.67 -2.52 -0.56
C GLY A 91 -11.97 -1.61 -1.76
N GLU A 92 -12.66 -0.48 -1.56
CA GLU A 92 -12.96 0.49 -2.63
C GLU A 92 -11.72 1.30 -3.05
N ALA A 93 -10.79 1.53 -2.12
CA ALA A 93 -9.53 2.22 -2.40
C ALA A 93 -8.36 1.63 -1.60
N ALA A 94 -7.17 1.69 -2.20
CA ALA A 94 -5.91 1.33 -1.57
C ALA A 94 -4.80 2.31 -1.96
N LEU A 95 -3.88 2.59 -1.04
CA LEU A 95 -2.64 3.29 -1.40
C LEU A 95 -1.65 2.27 -1.92
N ARG A 96 -1.15 2.47 -3.14
CA ARG A 96 -0.11 1.64 -3.76
C ARG A 96 1.17 2.43 -3.92
N LEU A 97 2.30 1.76 -3.74
CA LEU A 97 3.62 2.30 -4.04
C LEU A 97 3.79 2.32 -5.57
N LYS A 98 4.36 3.41 -6.10
CA LYS A 98 4.71 3.55 -7.51
C LYS A 98 6.13 3.03 -7.70
N MET A 99 6.23 1.77 -8.06
CA MET A 99 7.47 1.01 -8.17
C MET A 99 7.81 0.72 -9.64
N ASP A 100 8.79 -0.15 -9.87
CA ASP A 100 9.22 -0.57 -11.20
C ASP A 100 8.40 -1.76 -11.72
N MET A 101 7.39 -1.45 -12.54
CA MET A 101 6.58 -2.46 -13.22
C MET A 101 7.36 -3.25 -14.28
N THR A 102 8.55 -2.81 -14.68
CA THR A 102 9.39 -3.52 -15.66
C THR A 102 10.34 -4.53 -15.02
N SER A 103 10.43 -4.54 -13.69
CA SER A 103 11.29 -5.45 -12.96
C SER A 103 10.91 -6.92 -13.22
N LYS A 104 11.90 -7.80 -13.22
CA LYS A 104 11.65 -9.26 -13.18
C LYS A 104 11.21 -9.75 -11.79
N ASN A 105 11.32 -8.90 -10.77
CA ASN A 105 10.89 -9.20 -9.42
C ASN A 105 9.41 -8.80 -9.24
N PRO A 106 8.49 -9.75 -9.03
CA PRO A 106 7.06 -9.47 -8.83
C PRO A 106 6.80 -8.53 -7.66
N ASN A 107 7.70 -8.47 -6.68
CA ASN A 107 7.57 -7.59 -5.53
C ASN A 107 7.66 -6.11 -5.90
N MET A 108 8.15 -5.77 -7.09
CA MET A 108 8.20 -4.41 -7.61
C MET A 108 6.90 -3.99 -8.31
N TYR A 109 5.86 -4.84 -8.33
CA TYR A 109 4.62 -4.55 -9.07
C TYR A 109 3.61 -3.79 -8.22
N ASP A 110 3.99 -2.55 -7.90
CA ASP A 110 3.22 -1.54 -7.19
C ASP A 110 2.50 -2.12 -5.95
N GLN A 111 3.29 -2.42 -4.90
CA GLN A 111 2.78 -3.02 -3.67
C GLN A 111 1.77 -2.14 -2.94
N ILE A 112 0.82 -2.78 -2.26
CA ILE A 112 -0.18 -2.06 -1.47
C ILE A 112 0.48 -1.60 -0.16
N ALA A 113 0.50 -0.30 0.10
CA ALA A 113 0.99 0.28 1.34
C ALA A 113 -0.12 0.40 2.39
N TYR A 114 -1.33 0.80 2.00
CA TYR A 114 -2.50 0.94 2.88
C TYR A 114 -3.76 0.33 2.29
N ARG A 115 -4.61 -0.20 3.17
CA ARG A 115 -5.96 -0.69 2.86
C ARG A 115 -6.97 -0.15 3.86
N ILE A 116 -8.22 -0.05 3.43
CA ILE A 116 -9.34 0.33 4.30
C ILE A 116 -9.86 -0.91 5.05
N LYS A 117 -10.08 -0.77 6.36
CA LYS A 117 -10.72 -1.79 7.20
C LYS A 117 -11.44 -1.12 8.36
N TYR A 118 -12.74 -1.35 8.49
CA TYR A 118 -13.57 -0.84 9.59
C TYR A 118 -13.60 -1.81 10.76
N VAL A 119 -12.45 -2.04 11.39
CA VAL A 119 -12.33 -2.88 12.58
C VAL A 119 -11.46 -2.15 13.60
N PRO A 120 -11.91 -1.99 14.86
CA PRO A 120 -11.10 -1.39 15.91
C PRO A 120 -9.80 -2.16 16.15
N HIS A 121 -8.71 -1.43 16.38
CA HIS A 121 -7.42 -2.02 16.69
C HIS A 121 -7.28 -2.28 18.20
N PRO A 122 -6.77 -3.44 18.65
CA PRO A 122 -6.66 -3.78 20.07
C PRO A 122 -5.90 -2.75 20.93
N HIS A 123 -4.92 -2.05 20.36
CA HIS A 123 -4.08 -1.09 21.08
C HIS A 123 -4.43 0.39 20.84
N VAL A 124 -5.11 0.73 19.75
CA VAL A 124 -5.35 2.14 19.36
C VAL A 124 -6.82 2.46 19.07
N GLY A 125 -7.72 1.52 19.37
CA GLY A 125 -9.16 1.71 19.26
C GLY A 125 -9.63 1.93 17.82
N ASP A 126 -10.61 2.81 17.68
CA ASP A 126 -11.32 3.17 16.44
C ASP A 126 -10.73 4.42 15.74
N LYS A 127 -9.57 4.91 16.20
CA LYS A 127 -8.90 6.11 15.62
C LYS A 127 -8.58 5.97 14.12
N TRP A 128 -8.45 4.73 13.62
CA TRP A 128 -8.00 4.45 12.26
C TRP A 128 -8.98 3.53 11.52
N CYS A 129 -9.32 3.90 10.29
CA CYS A 129 -10.01 3.04 9.32
C CYS A 129 -9.13 2.64 8.13
N ILE A 130 -7.91 3.17 8.05
CA ILE A 130 -6.87 2.72 7.12
C ILE A 130 -5.72 2.10 7.89
N TYR A 131 -5.24 0.96 7.40
CA TYR A 131 -4.18 0.20 8.05
C TYR A 131 -3.04 -0.07 7.08
N PRO A 132 -1.79 0.15 7.50
CA PRO A 132 -0.65 -0.15 6.67
C PRO A 132 -0.45 -1.66 6.54
N THR A 133 0.18 -2.09 5.45
CA THR A 133 0.52 -3.49 5.20
C THR A 133 1.87 -3.86 5.82
N TYR A 134 2.13 -5.18 5.89
CA TYR A 134 3.42 -5.69 6.35
C TYR A 134 4.58 -5.09 5.57
N ASP A 135 4.53 -5.14 4.23
CA ASP A 135 5.60 -4.65 3.35
C ASP A 135 5.92 -3.16 3.55
N PHE A 136 4.94 -2.36 4.00
CA PHE A 136 5.16 -0.96 4.30
C PHE A 136 5.70 -0.71 5.71
N THR A 137 5.20 -1.44 6.72
CA THR A 137 5.58 -1.19 8.12
C THR A 137 6.91 -1.78 8.55
N HIS A 138 7.38 -2.86 7.92
CA HIS A 138 8.49 -3.64 8.46
C HIS A 138 9.88 -3.07 8.15
N CYS A 139 9.99 -2.25 7.10
CA CYS A 139 11.25 -1.63 6.67
C CYS A 139 11.45 -0.21 7.21
N VAL A 140 10.47 0.29 7.98
CA VAL A 140 10.38 1.67 8.47
C VAL A 140 10.61 1.69 9.98
#